data_AF-A0A3D3DSH4-F1
#
_entry.id   AF-A0A3D3DSH4-F1
#
_cell.length_a   1.000
_cell.length_b   1.000
_cell.length_c   1.000
_cell.angle_alpha   90.00
_cell.angle_beta   90.00
_cell.angle_gamma   90.00
#
_symmetry.space_group_name_H-M   'P 1'
#
loop_
_entity.id
_entity.type
_entity.pdbx_description
1 polymer ?
#
loop_
_entity_poly.entity_id
_entity_poly.type
_entity_poly.pdbx_seq_one_letter_code
_entity_poly.pdbx_strand_id
1 'polypeptide(L)'
;MPVDVSLLADICEAPGAPGFEIEIRKLVLKELNGLADDVRTDNMGNVIALKKGKSSKKKSMAAAHMDEIGFIVTHIDDDGFVRFNPLGGFDPKTLTSQRVIIHGKKDVIGVMGCKPIHIMTPEERGKNLKLGDYFVDLGMTKGQVKKIIKVGDPITRRSELLELGNCVNVKSLDNRVSVFVLLEALRAIKKSRHKPAYDFYAVFTVQEEVGLRGANVSALEIQPDFGFGLDTTIAFDTPGAQPQERCTSLG
;
A
#
# COMPACT_ATOMS: atom_id res chain seq x y z
N MET A 1 -3.47 -22.25 12.35
CA MET A 1 -2.85 -21.32 13.32
C MET A 1 -3.74 -20.09 13.35
N PRO A 2 -3.98 -19.46 14.51
CA PRO A 2 -4.72 -18.21 14.54
C PRO A 2 -3.99 -17.15 13.69
N VAL A 3 -4.74 -16.26 13.05
CA VAL A 3 -4.18 -15.15 12.27
C VAL A 3 -3.53 -14.17 13.23
N ASP A 4 -2.29 -13.76 12.94
CA ASP A 4 -1.58 -12.73 13.70
C ASP A 4 -2.08 -11.34 13.27
N VAL A 5 -3.21 -10.92 13.85
CA VAL A 5 -3.88 -9.64 13.54
C VAL A 5 -3.00 -8.45 13.93
N SER A 6 -2.17 -8.59 14.97
CA SER A 6 -1.24 -7.52 15.38
C SER A 6 -0.21 -7.26 14.30
N LEU A 7 0.39 -8.30 13.73
CA LEU A 7 1.31 -8.13 12.62
C LEU A 7 0.61 -7.59 11.37
N LEU A 8 -0.61 -8.06 11.08
CA LEU A 8 -1.38 -7.52 9.96
C LEU A 8 -1.65 -6.02 10.14
N ALA A 9 -1.98 -5.58 11.36
CA ALA A 9 -2.14 -4.16 11.68
C ALA A 9 -0.82 -3.39 11.42
N ASP A 10 0.30 -3.86 11.97
CA ASP A 10 1.60 -3.20 11.77
C ASP A 10 1.96 -3.06 10.28
N ILE A 11 1.72 -4.11 9.47
CA ILE A 11 1.99 -4.11 8.03
C ILE A 11 1.03 -3.16 7.29
N CYS A 12 -0.27 -3.18 7.59
CA CYS A 12 -1.26 -2.34 6.89
C CYS A 12 -1.14 -0.85 7.27
N GLU A 13 -0.83 -0.54 8.53
CA GLU A 13 -0.74 0.82 9.04
C GLU A 13 0.57 1.52 8.61
N ALA A 14 1.65 0.76 8.39
CA ALA A 14 2.93 1.33 7.95
C ALA A 14 2.79 2.13 6.65
N PRO A 15 3.28 3.39 6.60
CA PRO A 15 3.18 4.20 5.38
C PRO A 15 4.08 3.65 4.29
N GLY A 16 3.60 3.69 3.04
CA GLY A 16 4.41 3.33 1.89
C GLY A 16 3.78 3.72 0.56
N ALA A 17 3.60 5.02 0.32
CA ALA A 17 3.19 5.49 -1.01
C ALA A 17 4.21 5.06 -2.09
N PRO A 18 3.83 4.96 -3.38
CA PRO A 18 4.70 4.46 -4.43
C PRO A 18 5.97 5.33 -4.55
N GLY A 19 7.14 4.69 -4.43
CA GLY A 19 8.45 5.33 -4.36
C GLY A 19 8.92 5.74 -2.95
N PHE A 20 8.11 5.54 -1.92
CA PHE A 20 8.37 5.90 -0.53
C PHE A 20 8.13 4.73 0.45
N GLU A 21 8.37 3.51 0.01
CA GLU A 21 8.07 2.25 0.72
C GLU A 21 9.08 1.93 1.85
N ILE A 22 9.85 2.90 2.33
CA ILE A 22 10.97 2.69 3.25
C ILE A 22 10.52 2.07 4.58
N GLU A 23 9.43 2.58 5.17
CA GLU A 23 9.00 2.14 6.50
C GLU A 23 8.41 0.72 6.49
N ILE A 24 7.52 0.42 5.53
CA ILE A 24 7.06 -0.96 5.33
C ILE A 24 8.21 -1.91 4.98
N ARG A 25 9.17 -1.48 4.16
CA ARG A 25 10.34 -2.30 3.82
C ARG A 25 11.16 -2.66 5.05
N LYS A 26 11.39 -1.71 5.97
CA LYS A 26 12.09 -1.99 7.24
C LYS A 26 11.36 -3.06 8.06
N LEU A 27 10.03 -2.98 8.13
CA LEU A 27 9.20 -3.97 8.80
C LEU A 27 9.36 -5.34 8.13
N VAL A 28 9.20 -5.43 6.81
CA VAL A 28 9.37 -6.68 6.06
C VAL A 28 10.76 -7.30 6.28
N LEU A 29 11.82 -6.50 6.19
CA LEU A 29 13.19 -6.97 6.45
C LEU A 29 13.38 -7.51 7.87
N LYS A 30 12.76 -6.87 8.87
CA LYS A 30 12.75 -7.35 10.26
C LYS A 30 12.05 -8.71 10.36
N GLU A 31 10.89 -8.85 9.74
CA GLU A 31 10.09 -10.09 9.78
C GLU A 31 10.73 -11.24 9.00
N LEU A 32 11.53 -10.94 7.97
CA LEU A 32 12.29 -11.93 7.21
C LEU A 32 13.47 -12.54 7.98
N ASN A 33 13.86 -11.97 9.13
CA ASN A 33 15.03 -12.42 9.86
C ASN A 33 14.94 -13.92 10.23
N GLY A 34 15.85 -14.71 9.66
CA GLY A 34 15.91 -16.15 9.83
C GLY A 34 14.81 -16.94 9.11
N LEU A 35 14.00 -16.32 8.24
CA LEU A 35 13.00 -17.04 7.43
C LEU A 35 13.56 -17.52 6.08
N ALA A 36 14.44 -16.73 5.47
CA ALA A 36 15.07 -16.98 4.19
C ALA A 36 16.56 -17.34 4.33
N ASP A 37 17.13 -17.95 3.29
CA ASP A 37 18.54 -18.33 3.20
C ASP A 37 19.41 -17.17 2.67
N ASP A 38 18.81 -16.25 1.90
CA ASP A 38 19.41 -15.00 1.45
C ASP A 38 18.31 -13.91 1.36
N VAL A 39 18.63 -12.69 1.76
CA VAL A 39 17.72 -11.54 1.69
C VAL A 39 18.51 -10.34 1.19
N ARG A 40 18.01 -9.70 0.14
CA ARG A 40 18.61 -8.49 -0.42
C ARG A 40 17.54 -7.51 -0.85
N THR A 41 17.95 -6.25 -0.99
CA THR A 41 17.12 -5.19 -1.57
C THR A 41 17.77 -4.75 -2.87
N ASP A 42 16.99 -4.67 -3.95
CA ASP A 42 17.51 -4.17 -5.22
C ASP A 42 17.55 -2.62 -5.26
N ASN A 43 18.08 -2.06 -6.34
CA ASN A 43 18.23 -0.61 -6.49
C ASN A 43 16.90 0.14 -6.56
N MET A 44 15.82 -0.53 -6.94
CA MET A 44 14.49 0.07 -7.00
C MET A 44 13.81 0.06 -5.64
N GLY A 45 14.20 -0.88 -4.78
CA GLY A 45 13.71 -1.02 -3.42
C GLY A 45 12.92 -2.29 -3.15
N ASN A 46 12.82 -3.21 -4.11
CA ASN A 46 12.19 -4.52 -3.92
C ASN A 46 12.99 -5.33 -2.90
N VAL A 47 12.32 -6.04 -1.99
CA VAL A 47 12.96 -7.00 -1.10
C VAL A 47 12.84 -8.39 -1.70
N ILE A 48 13.96 -9.05 -1.94
CA ILE A 48 14.02 -10.37 -2.55
C ILE A 48 14.57 -11.34 -1.51
N ALA A 49 13.73 -12.27 -1.07
CA ALA A 49 14.05 -13.29 -0.09
C ALA A 49 14.10 -14.68 -0.77
N LEU A 50 15.28 -15.27 -0.81
CA LEU A 50 15.49 -16.61 -1.37
C LEU A 50 15.35 -17.67 -0.29
N LYS A 51 14.45 -18.62 -0.52
CA LYS A 51 14.41 -19.90 0.18
C LYS A 51 14.97 -21.00 -0.71
N LYS A 52 16.10 -21.60 -0.31
CA LYS A 52 16.75 -22.66 -1.08
C LYS A 52 15.89 -23.93 -1.10
N GLY A 53 15.63 -24.42 -2.30
CA GLY A 53 14.91 -25.65 -2.52
C GLY A 53 15.79 -26.89 -2.35
N LYS A 54 15.23 -28.04 -2.74
CA LYS A 54 15.98 -29.28 -2.94
C LYS A 54 16.85 -29.24 -4.21
N SER A 55 16.52 -28.35 -5.15
CA SER A 55 17.18 -28.22 -6.44
C SER A 55 17.14 -26.77 -6.93
N SER A 56 18.26 -26.26 -7.45
CA SER A 56 18.34 -24.94 -8.08
C SER A 56 18.13 -24.98 -9.61
N LYS A 57 17.63 -26.12 -10.14
CA LYS A 57 17.40 -26.29 -11.60
C LYS A 57 16.25 -25.46 -12.15
N LYS A 58 15.33 -25.04 -11.27
CA LYS A 58 14.21 -24.16 -11.59
C LYS A 58 14.04 -23.15 -10.46
N LYS A 59 13.31 -22.08 -10.73
CA LYS A 59 12.99 -21.01 -9.79
C LYS A 59 11.50 -20.72 -9.83
N SER A 60 10.88 -20.64 -8.66
CA SER A 60 9.54 -20.06 -8.51
C SER A 60 9.64 -18.71 -7.81
N MET A 61 8.81 -17.76 -8.22
CA MET A 61 8.73 -16.43 -7.64
C MET A 61 7.28 -16.17 -7.20
N ALA A 62 7.09 -15.79 -5.95
CA ALA A 62 5.83 -15.20 -5.48
C ALA A 62 6.07 -13.72 -5.19
N ALA A 63 5.18 -12.86 -5.69
CA ALA A 63 5.29 -11.42 -5.56
C ALA A 63 4.07 -10.85 -4.84
N ALA A 64 4.31 -9.97 -3.87
CA ALA A 64 3.29 -9.15 -3.21
C ALA A 64 3.80 -7.72 -3.11
N HIS A 65 2.97 -6.72 -3.37
CA HIS A 65 3.43 -5.34 -3.42
C HIS A 65 3.37 -4.64 -2.06
N MET A 66 4.42 -3.88 -1.75
CA MET A 66 4.55 -3.12 -0.51
C MET A 66 3.99 -1.72 -0.64
N ASP A 67 3.83 -1.17 -1.83
CA ASP A 67 3.25 0.15 -1.95
C ASP A 67 1.75 0.14 -1.58
N GLU A 68 1.24 1.33 -1.34
CA GLU A 68 -0.19 1.59 -1.19
C GLU A 68 -0.51 2.82 -2.04
N ILE A 69 -1.74 2.94 -2.53
CA ILE A 69 -2.17 4.21 -3.12
C ILE A 69 -1.99 5.38 -2.13
N GLY A 70 -1.49 6.50 -2.63
CA GLY A 70 -1.21 7.69 -1.82
C GLY A 70 -1.23 8.98 -2.64
N PHE A 71 -0.61 10.03 -2.13
CA PHE A 71 -0.50 11.29 -2.86
C PHE A 71 0.89 11.88 -2.70
N ILE A 72 1.19 12.88 -3.52
CA ILE A 72 2.44 13.64 -3.44
C ILE A 72 2.14 15.13 -3.42
N VAL A 73 2.81 15.87 -2.56
CA VAL A 73 2.66 17.32 -2.44
C VAL A 73 3.12 17.99 -3.73
N THR A 74 2.25 18.81 -4.33
CA THR A 74 2.55 19.57 -5.56
C THR A 74 2.66 21.07 -5.32
N HIS A 75 1.94 21.60 -4.33
CA HIS A 75 1.94 23.03 -4.02
C HIS A 75 1.55 23.30 -2.57
N ILE A 76 2.05 24.41 -2.02
CA ILE A 76 1.61 24.98 -0.74
C ILE A 76 1.16 26.40 -1.06
N ASP A 77 -0.14 26.66 -0.91
CA ASP A 77 -0.73 27.95 -1.27
C ASP A 77 -0.41 29.07 -0.27
N ASP A 78 -0.98 30.25 -0.49
CA ASP A 78 -0.72 31.44 0.31
C ASP A 78 -1.24 31.35 1.74
N ASP A 79 -2.33 30.60 1.96
CA ASP A 79 -2.94 30.40 3.26
C ASP A 79 -2.32 29.21 4.02
N GLY A 80 -1.62 28.32 3.31
CA GLY A 80 -0.92 27.17 3.87
C GLY A 80 -1.60 25.83 3.57
N PHE A 81 -2.66 25.81 2.76
CA PHE A 81 -3.24 24.56 2.30
C PHE A 81 -2.31 23.87 1.31
N VAL A 82 -2.33 22.54 1.37
CA VAL A 82 -1.45 21.70 0.57
C VAL A 82 -2.23 21.10 -0.59
N ARG A 83 -1.75 21.33 -1.82
CA ARG A 83 -2.23 20.66 -3.04
C ARG A 83 -1.38 19.44 -3.33
N PHE A 84 -1.99 18.48 -4.00
CA PHE A 84 -1.39 17.18 -4.22
C PHE A 84 -1.82 16.55 -5.55
N ASN A 85 -1.04 15.58 -6.01
CA ASN A 85 -1.40 14.65 -7.09
C ASN A 85 -1.52 13.24 -6.53
N PRO A 86 -2.39 12.38 -7.09
CA PRO A 86 -2.47 10.99 -6.71
C PRO A 86 -1.21 10.22 -7.14
N LEU A 87 -0.83 9.25 -6.33
CA LEU A 87 0.07 8.16 -6.67
C LEU A 87 -0.76 6.87 -6.58
N GLY A 88 -1.17 6.34 -7.73
CA GLY A 88 -2.15 5.26 -7.83
C GLY A 88 -3.58 5.74 -8.10
N GLY A 89 -4.53 4.80 -8.14
CA GLY A 89 -5.92 5.06 -8.50
C GLY A 89 -6.78 5.51 -7.32
N PHE A 90 -7.44 6.67 -7.44
CA PHE A 90 -8.40 7.14 -6.44
C PHE A 90 -9.74 7.52 -7.04
N ASP A 91 -10.81 7.08 -6.37
CA ASP A 91 -12.13 7.68 -6.53
C ASP A 91 -12.22 8.93 -5.62
N PRO A 92 -12.39 10.15 -6.19
CA PRO A 92 -12.48 11.38 -5.43
C PRO A 92 -13.55 11.37 -4.34
N LYS A 93 -14.64 10.59 -4.49
CA LYS A 93 -15.72 10.54 -3.50
C LYS A 93 -15.25 10.04 -2.13
N THR A 94 -14.14 9.29 -2.11
CA THR A 94 -13.61 8.68 -0.89
C THR A 94 -12.75 9.62 -0.07
N LEU A 95 -12.48 10.85 -0.54
CA LEU A 95 -11.49 11.75 0.07
C LEU A 95 -12.07 12.74 1.08
N THR A 96 -13.36 13.05 1.00
CA THR A 96 -14.00 14.03 1.87
C THR A 96 -13.84 13.64 3.35
N SER A 97 -13.35 14.58 4.15
CA SER A 97 -13.16 14.44 5.60
C SER A 97 -12.21 13.32 6.03
N GLN A 98 -11.38 12.81 5.11
CA GLN A 98 -10.39 11.81 5.45
C GLN A 98 -9.17 12.44 6.14
N ARG A 99 -8.68 11.78 7.18
CA ARG A 99 -7.40 12.13 7.80
C ARG A 99 -6.26 11.55 6.98
N VAL A 100 -5.23 12.36 6.79
CA VAL A 100 -4.01 11.99 6.07
C VAL A 100 -2.79 12.37 6.89
N ILE A 101 -1.64 11.82 6.51
CA ILE A 101 -0.34 12.16 7.09
C ILE A 101 0.54 12.62 5.93
N ILE A 102 1.13 13.82 6.05
CA ILE A 102 2.20 14.26 5.16
C ILE A 102 3.53 13.95 5.82
N HIS A 103 4.37 13.19 5.12
CA HIS A 103 5.67 12.73 5.62
C HIS A 103 6.78 13.69 5.17
N GLY A 104 6.84 14.87 5.78
CA GLY A 104 7.91 15.85 5.54
C GLY A 104 9.14 15.60 6.41
N LYS A 105 9.77 16.67 6.92
CA LYS A 105 10.84 16.55 7.94
C LYS A 105 10.38 15.82 9.22
N LYS A 106 9.09 15.88 9.49
CA LYS A 106 8.37 15.09 10.47
C LYS A 106 6.96 14.85 9.94
N ASP A 107 6.31 13.83 10.46
CA ASP A 107 4.93 13.54 10.14
C ASP A 107 4.01 14.65 10.67
N VAL A 108 3.08 15.08 9.82
CA VAL A 108 2.04 16.05 10.17
C VAL A 108 0.70 15.49 9.71
N ILE A 109 -0.25 15.39 10.65
CA ILE A 109 -1.62 15.00 10.34
C ILE A 109 -2.35 16.18 9.70
N GLY A 110 -3.05 15.89 8.61
CA GLY A 110 -3.95 16.81 7.96
C GLY A 110 -5.33 16.21 7.72
N VAL A 111 -6.24 17.05 7.25
CA VAL A 111 -7.58 16.64 6.83
C VAL A 111 -7.80 17.04 5.38
N MET A 112 -8.30 16.11 4.58
CA MET A 112 -8.72 16.40 3.22
C MET A 112 -10.05 17.17 3.22
N GLY A 113 -10.01 18.33 2.58
CA GLY A 113 -11.16 19.23 2.43
C GLY A 113 -11.43 19.56 0.96
N CYS A 114 -12.66 19.97 0.69
CA CYS A 114 -13.10 20.56 -0.57
C CYS A 114 -14.00 21.76 -0.25
N LYS A 115 -14.46 22.48 -1.28
CA LYS A 115 -15.42 23.59 -1.12
C LYS A 115 -16.66 23.10 -0.34
N PRO A 116 -17.15 23.81 0.70
CA PRO A 116 -18.34 23.39 1.45
C PRO A 116 -19.64 23.47 0.63
N ILE A 117 -20.51 22.47 0.78
CA ILE A 117 -21.77 22.36 0.02
C ILE A 117 -22.70 23.58 0.19
N HIS A 118 -22.72 24.17 1.38
CA HIS A 118 -23.60 25.30 1.71
C HIS A 118 -23.29 26.57 0.92
N ILE A 119 -22.06 26.71 0.42
CA ILE A 119 -21.63 27.86 -0.41
C ILE A 119 -21.44 27.50 -1.89
N MET A 120 -21.72 26.24 -2.26
CA MET A 120 -21.72 25.84 -3.66
C MET A 120 -22.95 26.36 -4.40
N THR A 121 -22.77 26.71 -5.67
CA THR A 121 -23.88 27.01 -6.58
C THR A 121 -24.67 25.72 -6.88
N PRO A 122 -25.94 25.83 -7.34
CA PRO A 122 -26.70 24.65 -7.77
C PRO A 122 -25.99 23.84 -8.87
N GLU A 123 -25.25 24.50 -9.76
CA GLU A 123 -24.49 23.84 -10.83
C GLU A 123 -23.30 23.06 -10.29
N GLU A 124 -22.56 23.62 -9.32
CA GLU A 124 -21.43 22.94 -8.66
C GLU A 124 -21.90 21.68 -7.93
N ARG A 125 -23.07 21.73 -7.27
CA ARG A 125 -23.66 20.58 -6.55
C ARG A 125 -24.04 19.41 -7.47
N GLY A 126 -24.35 19.69 -8.73
CA GLY A 126 -24.69 18.66 -9.72
C GLY A 126 -23.49 17.97 -10.37
N LYS A 127 -22.26 18.41 -10.07
CA LYS A 127 -21.03 17.89 -10.67
C LYS A 127 -20.28 16.99 -9.69
N ASN A 128 -19.70 15.92 -10.22
CA ASN A 128 -18.77 15.09 -9.45
C ASN A 128 -17.50 15.89 -9.14
N LEU A 129 -17.08 15.85 -7.88
CA LEU A 129 -15.81 16.42 -7.45
C LEU A 129 -14.65 15.68 -8.14
N LYS A 130 -13.64 16.45 -8.53
CA LYS A 130 -12.38 15.96 -9.10
C LYS A 130 -11.29 16.03 -8.04
N LEU A 131 -10.20 15.28 -8.22
CA LEU A 131 -9.07 15.31 -7.28
C LEU A 131 -8.50 16.73 -7.08
N GLY A 132 -8.47 17.55 -8.13
CA GLY A 132 -7.98 18.93 -8.04
C GLY A 132 -8.86 19.87 -7.19
N ASP A 133 -10.10 19.50 -6.90
CA ASP A 133 -10.99 20.28 -6.03
C ASP A 133 -10.64 20.11 -4.54
N TYR A 134 -9.81 19.11 -4.22
CA TYR A 134 -9.38 18.82 -2.86
C TYR A 134 -8.07 19.53 -2.49
N PHE A 135 -7.89 19.69 -1.19
CA PHE A 135 -6.67 20.17 -0.54
C PHE A 135 -6.50 19.46 0.80
N VAL A 136 -5.30 19.49 1.35
CA VAL A 136 -5.03 19.06 2.73
C VAL A 136 -4.85 20.29 3.61
N ASP A 137 -5.66 20.37 4.65
CA ASP A 137 -5.53 21.37 5.71
C ASP A 137 -4.74 20.78 6.88
N LEU A 138 -3.70 21.50 7.31
CA LEU A 138 -2.85 21.15 8.43
C LEU A 138 -3.15 22.00 9.68
N GLY A 139 -4.05 22.98 9.58
CA GLY A 139 -4.31 23.97 10.63
C GLY A 139 -3.11 24.89 10.90
N MET A 140 -2.26 25.11 9.88
CA MET A 140 -0.97 25.81 10.00
C MET A 140 -0.83 26.87 8.92
N THR A 141 -0.19 27.98 9.25
CA THR A 141 0.15 29.03 8.27
C THR A 141 1.17 28.52 7.25
N LYS A 142 1.18 29.08 6.03
CA LYS A 142 2.19 28.78 5.00
C LYS A 142 3.63 28.79 5.53
N GLY A 143 3.98 29.76 6.37
CA GLY A 143 5.32 29.90 6.93
C GLY A 143 5.69 28.75 7.87
N GLN A 144 4.72 28.18 8.59
CA GLN A 144 4.93 26.98 9.42
C GLN A 144 4.99 25.72 8.56
N VAL A 145 4.10 25.61 7.56
CA VAL A 145 4.07 24.45 6.64
C VAL A 145 5.38 24.32 5.89
N LYS A 146 5.89 25.39 5.26
CA LYS A 146 7.15 25.37 4.49
C LYS A 146 8.40 25.01 5.30
N LYS A 147 8.36 25.11 6.64
CA LYS A 147 9.49 24.67 7.49
C LYS A 147 9.58 23.14 7.56
N ILE A 148 8.46 22.45 7.37
CA ILE A 148 8.30 21.00 7.63
C ILE A 148 8.04 20.24 6.33
N ILE A 149 7.17 20.78 5.47
CA ILE A 149 6.67 20.17 4.24
C ILE A 149 7.26 20.88 3.02
N LYS A 150 7.60 20.10 1.98
CA LYS A 150 8.04 20.57 0.66
C LYS A 150 7.27 19.86 -0.45
N VAL A 151 7.34 20.44 -1.65
CA VAL A 151 6.90 19.77 -2.89
C VAL A 151 7.69 18.47 -3.05
N GLY A 152 6.98 17.39 -3.37
CA GLY A 152 7.53 16.05 -3.49
C GLY A 152 7.42 15.18 -2.23
N ASP A 153 7.01 15.73 -1.08
CA ASP A 153 6.76 14.90 0.11
C ASP A 153 5.53 14.00 -0.11
N PRO A 154 5.57 12.73 0.33
CA PRO A 154 4.45 11.82 0.16
C PRO A 154 3.37 12.04 1.21
N ILE A 155 2.16 11.65 0.86
CA ILE A 155 0.97 11.72 1.69
C ILE A 155 0.32 10.34 1.71
N THR A 156 0.06 9.80 2.90
CA THR A 156 -0.70 8.55 3.08
C THR A 156 -1.98 8.80 3.86
N ARG A 157 -2.95 7.88 3.76
CA ARG A 157 -4.14 7.94 4.61
C ARG A 157 -3.79 7.55 6.03
N ARG A 158 -4.48 8.13 7.01
CA ARG A 158 -4.45 7.67 8.39
C ARG A 158 -5.64 6.76 8.65
N SER A 159 -5.38 5.46 8.80
CA SER A 159 -6.36 4.48 9.25
C SER A 159 -5.68 3.50 10.19
N GLU A 160 -6.36 3.19 11.28
CA GLU A 160 -5.98 2.14 12.23
C GLU A 160 -6.74 0.85 11.85
N LEU A 161 -6.23 -0.32 12.22
CA LEU A 161 -6.93 -1.59 12.01
C LEU A 161 -8.04 -1.76 13.04
N LEU A 162 -9.24 -2.09 12.54
CA LEU A 162 -10.40 -2.43 13.35
C LEU A 162 -10.89 -3.84 12.99
N GLU A 163 -11.16 -4.65 14.01
CA GLU A 163 -11.87 -5.92 13.84
C GLU A 163 -13.39 -5.65 13.82
N LEU A 164 -14.05 -6.12 12.77
CA LEU A 164 -15.49 -5.97 12.53
C LEU A 164 -16.13 -7.35 12.37
N GLY A 165 -16.59 -7.94 13.48
CA GLY A 165 -17.08 -9.31 13.48
C GLY A 165 -15.96 -10.28 13.07
N ASN A 166 -16.12 -10.96 11.92
CA ASN A 166 -15.11 -11.86 11.37
C ASN A 166 -14.19 -11.19 10.32
N CYS A 167 -14.33 -9.87 10.12
CA CYS A 167 -13.59 -9.11 9.12
C CYS A 167 -12.61 -8.13 9.80
N VAL A 168 -11.69 -7.59 9.00
CA VAL A 168 -10.85 -6.44 9.38
C VAL A 168 -11.14 -5.26 8.48
N ASN A 169 -11.01 -4.05 9.01
CA ASN A 169 -11.05 -2.81 8.24
C ASN A 169 -9.79 -2.00 8.55
N VAL A 170 -9.01 -1.71 7.52
CA VAL A 170 -7.77 -0.94 7.61
C VAL A 170 -7.42 -0.41 6.22
N LYS A 171 -6.55 0.61 6.15
CA LYS A 171 -5.96 1.03 4.88
C LYS A 171 -5.04 -0.07 4.30
N SER A 172 -4.75 0.04 3.01
CA SER A 172 -3.68 -0.72 2.35
C SER A 172 -3.82 -2.24 2.38
N LEU A 173 -5.01 -2.80 2.63
CA LEU A 173 -5.22 -4.25 2.48
C LEU A 173 -4.74 -4.72 1.10
N ASP A 174 -5.08 -3.93 0.08
CA ASP A 174 -4.36 -3.91 -1.19
C ASP A 174 -3.01 -3.18 -1.02
N ASN A 175 -1.87 -3.88 -1.02
CA ASN A 175 -1.68 -5.34 -1.05
C ASN A 175 -0.92 -5.87 0.16
N ARG A 176 -1.03 -5.16 1.29
CA ARG A 176 -0.39 -5.55 2.55
C ARG A 176 -0.89 -6.88 3.10
N VAL A 177 -2.09 -7.31 2.74
CA VAL A 177 -2.57 -8.66 3.07
C VAL A 177 -1.74 -9.74 2.38
N SER A 178 -1.32 -9.55 1.13
CA SER A 178 -0.47 -10.52 0.43
C SER A 178 0.97 -10.47 0.92
N VAL A 179 1.47 -9.30 1.33
CA VAL A 179 2.75 -9.18 2.04
C VAL A 179 2.73 -10.03 3.31
N PHE A 180 1.67 -9.91 4.12
CA PHE A 180 1.46 -10.75 5.29
C PHE A 180 1.39 -12.23 4.94
N VAL A 181 0.59 -12.63 3.95
CA VAL A 181 0.46 -14.02 3.49
C VAL A 181 1.80 -14.60 3.05
N LEU A 182 2.61 -13.81 2.34
CA LEU A 182 3.92 -14.27 1.84
C LEU A 182 4.93 -14.46 2.98
N LEU A 183 4.90 -13.58 4.01
CA LEU A 183 5.68 -13.77 5.24
C LEU A 183 5.24 -15.02 6.00
N GLU A 184 3.93 -15.23 6.16
CA GLU A 184 3.36 -16.42 6.80
C GLU A 184 3.69 -17.70 6.02
N ALA A 185 3.72 -17.66 4.69
CA ALA A 185 4.14 -18.79 3.87
C ALA A 185 5.61 -19.18 4.16
N LEU A 186 6.52 -18.20 4.25
CA LEU A 186 7.91 -18.46 4.64
C LEU A 186 8.03 -19.03 6.06
N ARG A 187 7.24 -18.50 7.02
CA ARG A 187 7.17 -19.04 8.39
C ARG A 187 6.66 -20.49 8.39
N ALA A 188 5.63 -20.80 7.62
CA ALA A 188 5.09 -22.14 7.47
C ALA A 188 6.10 -23.12 6.86
N ILE A 189 6.81 -22.70 5.80
CA ILE A 189 7.90 -23.48 5.20
C ILE A 189 8.98 -23.79 6.25
N LYS A 190 9.47 -22.77 6.98
CA LYS A 190 10.46 -22.95 8.04
C LYS A 190 9.96 -23.90 9.14
N LYS A 191 8.75 -23.69 9.64
CA LYS A 191 8.14 -24.52 10.71
C LYS A 191 7.98 -25.97 10.29
N SER A 192 7.58 -26.21 9.05
CA SER A 192 7.42 -27.56 8.51
C SER A 192 8.74 -28.32 8.40
N ARG A 193 9.90 -27.62 8.39
CA ARG A 193 11.23 -28.15 8.08
C ARG A 193 11.35 -28.79 6.69
N HIS A 194 10.35 -28.62 5.83
CA HIS A 194 10.39 -29.10 4.45
C HIS A 194 11.04 -28.04 3.56
N LYS A 195 11.96 -28.49 2.70
CA LYS A 195 12.47 -27.66 1.62
C LYS A 195 11.51 -27.67 0.44
N PRO A 196 11.23 -26.52 -0.19
CA PRO A 196 10.55 -26.48 -1.48
C PRO A 196 11.26 -27.37 -2.51
N ALA A 197 10.53 -27.84 -3.53
CA ALA A 197 11.12 -28.67 -4.58
C ALA A 197 12.24 -27.94 -5.35
N TYR A 198 12.02 -26.65 -5.59
CA TYR A 198 12.92 -25.75 -6.31
C TYR A 198 13.19 -24.48 -5.51
N ASP A 199 14.15 -23.67 -5.93
CA ASP A 199 14.42 -22.38 -5.28
C ASP A 199 13.18 -21.48 -5.35
N PHE A 200 12.76 -20.97 -4.18
CA PHE A 200 11.58 -20.15 -4.03
C PHE A 200 12.00 -18.72 -3.66
N TYR A 201 11.61 -17.77 -4.49
CA TYR A 201 11.84 -16.35 -4.31
C TYR A 201 10.55 -15.70 -3.82
N ALA A 202 10.53 -15.28 -2.56
CA ALA A 202 9.50 -14.41 -2.04
C ALA A 202 9.94 -12.96 -2.28
N VAL A 203 9.18 -12.24 -3.11
CA VAL A 203 9.51 -10.88 -3.52
C VAL A 203 8.45 -9.92 -3.02
N PHE A 204 8.91 -8.91 -2.28
CA PHE A 204 8.07 -7.82 -1.80
C PHE A 204 8.37 -6.62 -2.69
N THR A 205 7.48 -6.35 -3.64
CA THR A 205 7.72 -5.41 -4.73
C THR A 205 7.38 -3.98 -4.35
N VAL A 206 7.91 -3.03 -5.12
CA VAL A 206 7.59 -1.60 -5.00
C VAL A 206 6.90 -1.08 -6.28
N GLN A 207 6.20 0.04 -6.16
CA GLN A 207 5.58 0.77 -7.28
C GLN A 207 4.73 -0.10 -8.22
N GLU A 208 3.90 -0.99 -7.66
CA GLU A 208 2.86 -1.69 -8.41
C GLU A 208 1.79 -0.71 -8.91
N GLU A 209 1.31 0.16 -8.01
CA GLU A 209 0.13 1.02 -8.19
C GLU A 209 0.34 2.10 -9.28
N VAL A 210 1.60 2.25 -9.72
CA VAL A 210 2.02 3.21 -10.75
C VAL A 210 2.64 2.53 -11.98
N GLY A 211 2.37 1.23 -12.15
CA GLY A 211 2.64 0.49 -13.39
C GLY A 211 3.51 -0.76 -13.23
N LEU A 212 3.28 -1.57 -12.19
CA LEU A 212 3.93 -2.89 -12.00
C LEU A 212 5.46 -2.84 -12.01
N ARG A 213 6.05 -1.71 -11.62
CA ARG A 213 7.44 -1.40 -11.98
C ARG A 213 8.44 -2.30 -11.26
N GLY A 214 8.25 -2.51 -9.95
CA GLY A 214 9.14 -3.33 -9.14
C GLY A 214 9.09 -4.81 -9.49
N ALA A 215 7.89 -5.31 -9.82
CA ALA A 215 7.69 -6.69 -10.28
C ALA A 215 8.45 -6.97 -11.59
N ASN A 216 8.38 -6.05 -12.56
CA ASN A 216 9.10 -6.17 -13.82
C ASN A 216 10.62 -6.28 -13.62
N VAL A 217 11.20 -5.41 -12.78
CA VAL A 217 12.65 -5.43 -12.48
C VAL A 217 13.05 -6.73 -11.77
N SER A 218 12.25 -7.14 -10.78
CA SER A 218 12.51 -8.38 -10.02
C SER A 218 12.45 -9.62 -10.91
N ALA A 219 11.46 -9.70 -11.81
CA ALA A 219 11.32 -10.81 -12.74
C ALA A 219 12.47 -10.86 -13.76
N LEU A 220 12.93 -9.71 -14.24
CA LEU A 220 14.08 -9.62 -15.14
C LEU A 220 15.38 -10.10 -14.48
N GLU A 221 15.58 -9.81 -13.20
CA GLU A 221 16.76 -10.25 -12.46
C GLU A 221 16.69 -11.73 -12.09
N ILE A 222 15.56 -12.18 -11.56
CA ILE A 222 15.40 -13.55 -11.05
C ILE A 222 15.27 -14.55 -12.21
N GLN A 223 14.64 -14.18 -13.32
CA GLN A 223 14.27 -15.08 -14.42
C GLN A 223 13.56 -16.34 -13.89
N PRO A 224 12.38 -16.21 -13.25
CA PRO A 224 11.66 -17.35 -12.69
C PRO A 224 11.03 -18.21 -13.79
N ASP A 225 11.00 -19.53 -13.58
CA ASP A 225 10.26 -20.47 -14.42
C ASP A 225 8.75 -20.41 -14.14
N PHE A 226 8.38 -20.05 -12.91
CA PHE A 226 6.98 -19.91 -12.46
C PHE A 226 6.81 -18.65 -11.63
N GLY A 227 5.81 -17.82 -11.96
CA GLY A 227 5.45 -16.61 -11.23
C GLY A 227 4.07 -16.75 -10.58
N PHE A 228 3.94 -16.31 -9.33
CA PHE A 228 2.70 -16.19 -8.59
C PHE A 228 2.53 -14.72 -8.17
N GLY A 229 1.62 -13.99 -8.81
CA GLY A 229 1.19 -12.68 -8.33
C GLY A 229 0.17 -12.88 -7.22
N LEU A 230 0.51 -12.46 -6.01
CA LEU A 230 -0.42 -12.44 -4.88
C LEU A 230 -1.01 -11.04 -4.81
N ASP A 231 -2.32 -10.94 -4.99
CA ASP A 231 -3.03 -9.67 -4.93
C ASP A 231 -4.44 -9.83 -4.39
N THR A 232 -5.06 -8.70 -4.11
CA THR A 232 -6.47 -8.62 -3.75
C THR A 232 -7.36 -8.72 -5.00
N THR A 233 -8.63 -8.94 -4.77
CA THR A 233 -9.65 -8.88 -5.80
C THR A 233 -10.89 -8.20 -5.25
N ILE A 234 -11.74 -7.72 -6.14
CA ILE A 234 -12.98 -7.05 -5.76
C ILE A 234 -13.99 -8.11 -5.34
N ALA A 235 -14.52 -7.99 -4.12
CA ALA A 235 -15.75 -8.67 -3.70
C ALA A 235 -16.93 -7.72 -3.92
N PHE A 236 -17.80 -8.05 -4.87
CA PHE A 236 -19.01 -7.25 -5.16
C PHE A 236 -20.27 -7.98 -4.72
N ASP A 237 -20.35 -8.26 -3.43
CA ASP A 237 -21.49 -8.86 -2.74
C ASP A 237 -22.23 -7.86 -1.83
N THR A 238 -21.96 -6.56 -2.05
CA THR A 238 -22.59 -5.45 -1.35
C THR A 238 -24.03 -5.17 -1.84
N PRO A 239 -24.87 -4.44 -1.07
CA PRO A 239 -26.22 -4.07 -1.48
C PRO A 239 -26.26 -3.44 -2.88
N GLY A 240 -27.20 -3.92 -3.71
CA GLY A 240 -27.37 -3.49 -5.10
C GLY A 240 -26.70 -4.40 -6.14
N ALA A 241 -25.79 -5.30 -5.73
CA ALA A 241 -25.10 -6.22 -6.64
C ALA A 241 -26.05 -7.24 -7.29
N GLN A 242 -26.11 -7.23 -8.62
CA GLN A 242 -26.84 -8.22 -9.41
C GLN A 242 -26.03 -9.53 -9.53
N PRO A 243 -26.67 -10.71 -9.65
CA PRO A 243 -25.98 -11.99 -9.71
C PRO A 243 -24.85 -12.06 -10.76
N GLN A 244 -25.06 -11.47 -11.95
CA GLN A 244 -24.07 -11.42 -13.02
C GLN A 244 -22.91 -10.44 -12.79
N GLU A 245 -23.00 -9.56 -11.80
CA GLU A 245 -21.94 -8.59 -11.45
C GLU A 245 -21.05 -9.10 -10.30
N ARG A 246 -21.49 -10.14 -9.58
CA ARG A 246 -20.75 -10.73 -8.46
C ARG A 246 -19.56 -11.53 -8.96
N CYS A 247 -18.41 -10.87 -9.06
CA CYS A 247 -17.16 -11.52 -9.45
C CYS A 247 -16.60 -12.43 -8.35
N THR A 248 -16.64 -12.00 -7.09
CA THR A 248 -16.33 -12.81 -5.89
C THR A 248 -17.19 -12.36 -4.70
N SER A 249 -17.15 -13.11 -3.60
CA SER A 249 -17.81 -12.79 -2.32
C SER A 249 -16.81 -12.77 -1.17
N LEU A 250 -17.09 -11.94 -0.16
CA LEU A 250 -16.33 -11.85 1.07
C LEU A 250 -16.69 -13.03 1.98
N GLY A 251 -16.01 -14.17 1.78
CA GLY A 251 -16.07 -15.34 2.68
C GLY A 251 -17.38 -16.11 2.63
#